data_AF-A0A9D6T5S0-F1
#
_entry.id   AF-A0A9D6T5S0-F1
#
_cell.length_a   1.000
_cell.length_b   1.000
_cell.length_c   1.000
_cell.angle_alpha   90.00
_cell.angle_beta   90.00
_cell.angle_gamma   90.00
#
_symmetry.space_group_name_H-M   'P 1'
#
loop_
_entity.id
_entity.type
_entity.pdbx_description
1 polymer ?
#
loop_
_entity_poly.entity_id
_entity_poly.type
_entity_poly.pdbx_seq_one_letter_code
_entity_poly.pdbx_strand_id
1 'polypeptide(L)'
;MVRLNCWKVKNCGRMPGGSKVAEMGICPASVDTSSNGLNGGTNGGRICWAVTGTFCGGQVQGTFAQKELSCMNCEFFKHVKGEEGKSFLLLRPQQAYKKHETVKA
;
A
#
# COMPACT_ATOMS: atom_id res chain seq x y z
N MET A 1 0.27 4.67 -18.76
CA MET A 1 -0.83 5.04 -17.83
C MET A 1 -0.21 5.23 -16.45
N VAL A 2 -0.56 6.29 -15.72
CA VAL A 2 0.07 6.61 -14.42
C VAL A 2 -0.55 5.75 -13.32
N ARG A 3 0.30 5.04 -12.56
CA ARG A 3 -0.12 4.16 -11.45
C ARG A 3 -0.35 4.99 -10.18
N LEU A 4 -1.60 5.10 -9.73
CA LEU A 4 -1.98 5.88 -8.54
C LEU A 4 -1.76 5.12 -7.23
N ASN A 5 -1.20 5.78 -6.22
CA ASN A 5 -1.04 5.23 -4.87
C ASN A 5 -2.34 5.33 -4.04
N CYS A 6 -2.48 4.52 -3.00
CA CYS A 6 -3.69 4.42 -2.20
C CYS A 6 -4.17 5.76 -1.63
N TRP A 7 -3.25 6.64 -1.21
CA TRP A 7 -3.60 7.95 -0.65
C TRP A 7 -4.13 8.94 -1.68
N LYS A 8 -3.81 8.77 -2.98
CA LYS A 8 -4.40 9.56 -4.06
C LYS A 8 -5.82 9.09 -4.38
N VAL A 9 -6.05 7.78 -4.40
CA VAL A 9 -7.37 7.20 -4.67
C VAL A 9 -8.33 7.38 -3.48
N LYS A 10 -7.85 7.16 -2.26
CA LYS A 10 -8.65 7.29 -1.03
C LYS A 10 -8.74 8.73 -0.52
N ASN A 11 -7.92 9.63 -1.05
CA ASN A 11 -7.82 11.03 -0.62
C ASN A 11 -7.76 11.20 0.91
N CYS A 12 -6.98 10.35 1.59
CA CYS A 12 -7.03 10.26 3.06
C CYS A 12 -6.28 11.38 3.79
N GLY A 13 -5.50 12.20 3.09
CA GLY A 13 -4.79 13.34 3.68
C GLY A 13 -3.64 13.00 4.64
N ARG A 14 -3.18 11.74 4.68
CA ARG A 14 -2.09 11.28 5.58
C ARG A 14 -0.74 11.06 4.89
N MET A 15 -0.57 11.50 3.64
CA MET A 15 0.76 11.54 2.99
C MET A 15 1.61 12.67 3.60
N PRO A 16 2.95 12.70 3.41
CA PRO A 16 3.76 13.83 3.85
C PRO A 16 3.19 15.17 3.35
N GLY A 17 3.04 16.14 4.24
CA GLY A 17 2.39 17.43 3.96
C GLY A 17 0.86 17.38 3.82
N GLY A 18 0.22 16.25 4.11
CA GLY A 18 -1.23 16.11 4.05
C GLY A 18 -1.95 16.75 5.24
N SER A 19 -3.20 17.16 5.02
CA SER A 19 -4.02 17.90 6.01
C SER A 19 -4.31 17.15 7.30
N LYS A 20 -4.27 15.81 7.28
CA LYS A 20 -4.55 14.97 8.47
C LYS A 20 -3.29 14.50 9.19
N VAL A 21 -2.11 14.96 8.77
CA VAL A 21 -0.85 14.55 9.40
C VAL A 21 -0.74 15.03 10.84
N ALA A 22 -1.16 16.27 11.13
CA ALA A 22 -1.07 16.83 12.48
C ALA A 22 -1.95 16.09 13.51
N GLU A 23 -3.12 15.62 13.08
CA GLU A 23 -4.09 14.94 13.95
C GLU A 23 -3.87 13.42 14.01
N MET A 24 -3.56 12.79 12.87
CA MET A 24 -3.58 11.33 12.72
C MET A 24 -2.21 10.72 12.42
N GLY A 25 -1.16 11.55 12.37
CA GLY A 25 0.17 11.15 11.97
C GLY A 25 0.29 10.77 10.48
N ILE A 26 1.54 10.63 10.04
CA ILE A 26 1.88 10.23 8.67
C ILE A 26 1.50 8.75 8.44
N CYS A 27 0.92 8.46 7.28
CA CYS A 27 0.59 7.11 6.87
C CYS A 27 1.87 6.30 6.60
N PRO A 28 2.08 5.14 7.24
CA PRO A 28 3.28 4.32 7.03
C PRO A 28 3.49 3.93 5.57
N ALA A 29 2.41 3.60 4.83
CA ALA A 29 2.50 3.27 3.41
C ALA A 29 3.04 4.43 2.55
N SER A 30 2.89 5.67 3.00
CA SER A 30 3.37 6.85 2.26
C SER A 30 4.85 7.16 2.49
N VAL A 31 5.48 6.53 3.47
CA VAL A 31 6.90 6.77 3.84
C VAL A 31 7.76 5.52 3.84
N ASP A 32 7.17 4.33 3.72
CA ASP A 32 7.91 3.07 3.62
C ASP A 32 8.65 2.95 2.27
N THR A 33 9.87 3.48 2.23
CA THR A 33 10.75 3.46 1.05
C THR A 33 11.26 2.07 0.70
N SER A 34 11.25 1.11 1.64
CA SER A 34 11.67 -0.27 1.40
C SER A 34 10.75 -0.97 0.38
N SER A 35 9.51 -0.51 0.31
CA SER A 35 8.47 -1.03 -0.58
C SER A 35 8.38 -0.31 -1.93
N ASN A 36 9.26 0.67 -2.18
CA ASN A 36 9.18 1.50 -3.38
C ASN A 36 9.33 0.69 -4.68
N GLY A 37 8.42 0.90 -5.63
CA GLY A 37 8.35 0.20 -6.91
C GLY A 37 7.46 -1.04 -6.91
N LEU A 38 7.01 -1.53 -5.75
CA LEU A 38 6.14 -2.71 -5.66
C LEU A 38 4.76 -2.41 -6.25
N ASN A 39 4.29 -3.31 -7.13
CA ASN A 39 3.10 -3.10 -7.97
C ASN A 39 3.12 -1.74 -8.71
N GLY A 40 4.30 -1.28 -9.14
CA GLY A 40 4.46 0.00 -9.85
C GLY A 40 4.14 1.23 -8.99
N GLY A 41 4.09 1.09 -7.66
CA GLY A 41 3.76 2.15 -6.72
C GLY A 41 4.98 2.91 -6.20
N THR A 42 4.71 4.02 -5.51
CA THR A 42 5.70 4.74 -4.70
C THR A 42 5.60 4.28 -3.27
N ASN A 43 6.72 4.03 -2.61
CA ASN A 43 6.78 3.51 -1.24
C ASN A 43 5.82 2.31 -1.07
N GLY A 44 5.05 2.24 0.01
CA GLY A 44 4.01 1.22 0.21
C GLY A 44 2.65 1.52 -0.46
N GLY A 45 2.57 2.51 -1.34
CA GLY A 45 1.31 3.06 -1.85
C GLY A 45 0.45 2.09 -2.64
N ARG A 46 1.05 1.12 -3.32
CA ARG A 46 0.36 0.06 -4.08
C ARG A 46 0.46 -1.32 -3.43
N ILE A 47 0.81 -1.33 -2.15
CA ILE A 47 0.81 -2.54 -1.31
C ILE A 47 0.22 -2.23 0.07
N CYS A 48 -0.62 -1.20 0.19
CA CYS A 48 -1.05 -0.66 1.49
C CYS A 48 -1.80 -1.66 2.38
N TRP A 49 -2.27 -2.78 1.80
CA TRP A 49 -2.84 -3.93 2.50
C TRP A 49 -1.80 -4.72 3.31
N ALA A 50 -0.54 -4.73 2.87
CA ALA A 50 0.57 -5.40 3.54
C ALA A 50 1.26 -4.50 4.58
N VAL A 51 0.91 -3.22 4.67
CA VAL A 51 1.50 -2.23 5.58
C VAL A 51 0.59 -2.00 6.79
N THR A 52 1.11 -2.08 8.03
CA THR A 52 0.36 -1.76 9.27
C THR A 52 0.08 -0.28 9.44
N GLY A 53 -0.85 0.08 10.34
CA GLY A 53 -1.13 1.48 10.69
C GLY A 53 -1.74 2.32 9.56
N THR A 54 -2.05 1.69 8.42
CA THR A 54 -2.80 2.33 7.32
C THR A 54 -4.29 2.38 7.64
N PHE A 55 -4.94 3.44 7.17
CA PHE A 55 -6.36 3.73 7.38
C PHE A 55 -7.16 3.31 6.15
N CYS A 56 -8.22 2.52 6.36
CA CYS A 56 -9.22 2.22 5.34
C CYS A 56 -10.61 2.50 5.94
N GLY A 57 -11.45 3.26 5.24
CA GLY A 57 -12.85 3.49 5.66
C GLY A 57 -13.03 4.40 6.88
N GLY A 58 -12.05 5.27 7.20
CA GLY A 58 -12.19 6.21 8.31
C GLY A 58 -11.93 5.62 9.71
N GLN A 59 -11.33 4.43 9.79
CA GLN A 59 -10.83 3.84 11.04
C GLN A 59 -9.38 3.35 10.89
N VAL A 60 -8.60 3.39 12.00
CA VAL A 60 -7.31 2.67 12.06
C VAL A 60 -7.66 1.21 11.90
N GLN A 61 -7.19 0.57 10.83
CA GLN A 61 -7.37 -0.87 10.69
C GLN A 61 -6.46 -1.55 11.70
N GLY A 62 -7.07 -2.38 12.56
CA GLY A 62 -6.46 -3.04 13.73
C GLY A 62 -5.40 -4.08 13.36
N THR A 63 -5.47 -5.25 13.99
CA THR A 63 -4.44 -6.29 13.79
C THR A 63 -4.47 -6.84 12.36
N PHE A 64 -3.34 -7.39 11.91
CA PHE A 64 -3.13 -7.87 10.53
C PHE A 64 -4.22 -8.82 10.00
N ALA A 65 -4.75 -9.72 10.84
CA ALA A 65 -5.80 -10.67 10.47
C ALA A 65 -7.13 -9.98 10.09
N GLN A 66 -7.46 -8.86 10.75
CA GLN A 66 -8.64 -8.04 10.40
C GLN A 66 -8.43 -7.32 9.05
N LYS A 67 -7.17 -7.10 8.67
CA LYS A 67 -6.78 -6.37 7.47
C LYS A 67 -6.81 -7.23 6.21
N GLU A 68 -6.48 -8.52 6.32
CA GLU A 68 -6.42 -9.43 5.18
C GLU A 68 -7.80 -9.57 4.49
N LEU A 69 -8.84 -9.89 5.26
CA LEU A 69 -10.21 -10.03 4.74
C LEU A 69 -10.79 -8.70 4.22
N SER A 70 -10.59 -7.60 4.97
CA SER A 70 -11.11 -6.29 4.58
C SER A 70 -10.40 -5.70 3.36
N CYS A 71 -9.10 -6.00 3.18
CA CYS A 71 -8.32 -5.49 2.06
C CYS A 71 -8.55 -6.26 0.77
N MET A 72 -8.83 -7.58 0.80
CA MET A 72 -9.20 -8.32 -0.42
C MET A 72 -10.50 -7.79 -1.04
N ASN A 73 -11.39 -7.24 -0.20
CA ASN A 73 -12.62 -6.59 -0.66
C ASN A 73 -12.44 -5.10 -1.00
N CYS A 74 -11.27 -4.52 -0.77
CA CYS A 74 -11.02 -3.11 -1.06
C CYS A 74 -10.97 -2.85 -2.57
N GLU A 75 -11.76 -1.87 -3.03
CA GLU A 75 -11.77 -1.46 -4.45
C GLU A 75 -10.39 -1.05 -4.97
N PHE A 76 -9.54 -0.46 -4.11
CA PHE A 76 -8.18 -0.12 -4.52
C PHE A 76 -7.30 -1.37 -4.71
N PHE A 77 -7.45 -2.40 -3.87
CA PHE A 77 -6.73 -3.66 -4.05
C PHE A 77 -7.14 -4.34 -5.36
N LYS A 78 -8.46 -4.43 -5.62
CA LYS A 78 -8.99 -5.00 -6.86
C LYS A 78 -8.50 -4.22 -8.08
N HIS A 79 -8.45 -2.90 -7.98
CA HIS A 79 -7.93 -2.03 -9.03
C HIS A 79 -6.44 -2.28 -9.31
N VAL A 80 -5.59 -2.31 -8.29
CA VAL A 80 -4.16 -2.63 -8.46
C VAL A 80 -3.99 -4.03 -9.07
N LYS A 81 -4.74 -5.03 -8.58
CA LYS A 81 -4.71 -6.39 -9.14
C LYS A 81 -5.10 -6.42 -10.63
N GLY A 82 -6.11 -5.64 -11.02
CA GLY A 82 -6.52 -5.51 -12.42
C GLY A 82 -5.46 -4.82 -13.29
N GLU A 83 -4.84 -3.75 -12.79
CA GLU A 83 -3.82 -2.99 -13.53
C GLU A 83 -2.49 -3.74 -13.69
N GLU A 84 -2.08 -4.54 -12.71
CA GLU A 84 -0.85 -5.35 -12.79
C GLU A 84 -1.06 -6.69 -13.51
N GLY A 85 -2.28 -7.24 -13.49
CA GLY A 85 -2.61 -8.50 -14.15
C GLY A 85 -1.67 -9.65 -13.73
N LYS A 86 -0.95 -10.21 -14.70
CA LYS A 86 -0.01 -11.33 -14.48
C LYS A 86 1.23 -10.93 -13.66
N SER A 87 1.58 -9.65 -13.63
CA SER A 87 2.73 -9.13 -12.88
C SER A 87 2.35 -8.70 -11.46
N PHE A 88 1.12 -8.96 -11.02
CA PHE A 88 0.65 -8.60 -9.70
C PHE A 88 1.43 -9.33 -8.59
N LEU A 89 2.00 -8.56 -7.68
CA LEU A 89 2.67 -9.07 -6.48
C LEU A 89 1.71 -9.01 -5.29
N LEU A 90 1.15 -10.16 -4.93
CA LEU A 90 0.41 -10.32 -3.68
C LEU A 90 1.40 -10.50 -2.52
N LEU A 91 1.67 -9.41 -1.81
CA LEU A 91 2.47 -9.46 -0.59
C LEU A 91 1.58 -9.77 0.61
N ARG A 92 1.98 -10.77 1.40
CA ARG A 92 1.40 -11.01 2.72
C ARG A 92 2.08 -10.09 3.75
N PRO A 93 1.37 -9.70 4.83
CA PRO A 93 2.02 -9.01 5.94
C PRO A 93 3.20 -9.82 6.47
N GLN A 94 4.28 -9.14 6.89
CA GLN A 94 5.52 -9.73 7.43
C GLN A 94 6.39 -10.55 6.45
N GLN A 95 6.04 -10.67 5.17
CA GLN A 95 6.99 -11.20 4.18
C GLN A 95 8.11 -10.18 3.95
N ALA A 96 9.33 -10.54 4.36
CA ALA A 96 10.54 -9.84 3.93
C ALA A 96 10.66 -9.97 2.40
N TYR A 97 10.46 -8.86 1.68
CA TYR A 97 10.65 -8.84 0.24
C TYR A 97 12.15 -8.65 -0.05
N LYS A 98 12.84 -9.73 -0.41
CA LYS A 98 14.11 -9.60 -1.12
C LYS A 98 13.75 -9.20 -2.55
N LYS A 99 14.17 -8.00 -3.00
CA LYS A 99 14.27 -7.71 -4.43
C LYS A 99 15.01 -8.89 -5.04
N HIS A 100 14.42 -9.56 -6.04
CA HIS A 100 15.24 -10.36 -6.93
C HIS A 100 16.27 -9.39 -7.51
N GLU A 101 17.51 -9.46 -7.02
CA GLU A 101 18.64 -8.97 -7.78
C GLU A 101 18.53 -9.67 -9.12
N THR A 102 18.34 -8.87 -10.16
CA THR A 102 18.56 -9.32 -11.52
C THR A 102 19.98 -9.83 -11.53
N VAL A 103 20.13 -11.16 -11.59
CA VAL A 103 21.41 -11.80 -11.89
C VAL A 103 21.81 -11.22 -13.24
N LYS A 104 22.73 -10.26 -13.22
CA LYS A 104 23.44 -9.84 -14.42
C LYS A 104 24.22 -11.07 -14.86
N ALA A 105 23.85 -11.59 -16.02
CA ALA A 105 24.63 -12.55 -16.78
C ALA A 105 26.01 -11.97 -17.12
#